data_AF-A0A958GCW2-F1
#
_entry.id   AF-A0A958GCW2-F1
#
_cell.length_a   1.000
_cell.length_b   1.000
_cell.length_c   1.000
_cell.angle_alpha   90.00
_cell.angle_beta   90.00
_cell.angle_gamma   90.00
#
_symmetry.space_group_name_H-M   'P 1'
#
loop_
_entity.id
_entity.type
_entity.pdbx_description
1 polymer ?
#
loop_
_entity_poly.entity_id
_entity_poly.type
_entity_poly.pdbx_seq_one_letter_code
_entity_poly.pdbx_strand_id
1 'polypeptide(L)'
;MSNEVLIVVSKLKNYIKSAAEMNTSGNLAPAMSNIVRELCERAIQNAQNDGRKTVMDRDFEFANSASGDGEVLVVVSKLKSVIKDMAGLNTSGNVAPALSGIIRNVTNQAIENARNDNRKTVMDRDLSNIIIEPVPSQAA
;
A
#
# COMPACT_ATOMS: atom_id res chain seq x y z
N MET A 1 -0.58 -4.89 -19.47
CA MET A 1 0.27 -4.32 -18.41
C MET A 1 0.70 -5.44 -17.49
N SER A 2 2.00 -5.57 -17.24
CA SER A 2 2.59 -6.69 -16.52
C SER A 2 2.10 -6.74 -15.07
N ASN A 3 1.71 -7.93 -14.61
CA ASN A 3 1.29 -8.26 -13.24
C ASN A 3 2.49 -8.21 -12.27
N GLU A 4 3.25 -7.13 -12.33
CA GLU A 4 4.53 -6.99 -11.69
C GLU A 4 4.36 -6.81 -10.18
N VAL A 5 5.16 -7.50 -9.39
CA VAL A 5 5.11 -7.36 -7.94
C VAL A 5 5.77 -6.04 -7.55
N LEU A 6 5.00 -5.13 -6.95
CA LEU A 6 5.43 -3.80 -6.48
C LEU A 6 5.89 -3.82 -5.01
N ILE A 7 5.64 -4.94 -4.32
CA ILE A 7 6.00 -5.16 -2.94
C ILE A 7 7.30 -5.97 -2.84
N VAL A 8 8.14 -5.64 -1.86
CA VAL A 8 9.27 -6.50 -1.49
C VAL A 8 8.74 -7.69 -0.70
N VAL A 9 8.51 -8.80 -1.40
CA VAL A 9 7.85 -10.01 -0.86
C VAL A 9 8.50 -10.53 0.43
N SER A 10 9.83 -10.54 0.50
CA SER A 10 10.56 -10.98 1.69
C SER A 10 10.26 -10.10 2.90
N LYS A 11 10.25 -8.78 2.73
CA LYS A 11 9.95 -7.83 3.80
C LYS A 11 8.51 -7.95 4.28
N LEU A 12 7.55 -8.09 3.35
CA LEU A 12 6.15 -8.31 3.70
C LEU A 12 5.97 -9.59 4.53
N LYS A 13 6.57 -10.70 4.10
CA LYS A 13 6.51 -11.98 4.84
C LYS A 13 7.14 -11.87 6.22
N ASN A 14 8.31 -11.24 6.31
CA ASN A 14 9.00 -11.02 7.58
C ASN A 14 8.16 -10.14 8.52
N TYR A 15 7.53 -9.09 7.99
CA TYR A 15 6.63 -8.23 8.76
C TYR A 15 5.46 -9.02 9.33
N ILE A 16 4.74 -9.79 8.52
CA ILE A 16 3.60 -10.62 8.97
C ILE A 16 4.06 -11.63 10.03
N LYS A 17 5.22 -12.27 9.81
CA LYS A 17 5.76 -13.25 10.76
C LYS A 17 6.14 -12.61 12.09
N SER A 18 6.74 -11.43 12.06
CA SER A 18 7.13 -10.69 13.27
C SER A 18 5.92 -10.10 14.00
N ALA A 19 4.89 -9.67 13.28
CA ALA A 19 3.74 -8.99 13.86
C ALA A 19 2.73 -9.96 14.49
N ALA A 20 2.54 -11.15 13.89
CA ALA A 20 1.46 -12.07 14.30
C ALA A 20 1.85 -13.55 14.30
N GLU A 21 3.10 -13.89 14.01
CA GLU A 21 3.60 -15.28 13.84
C GLU A 21 2.87 -16.09 12.76
N MET A 22 2.10 -15.42 11.90
CA MET A 22 1.27 -16.01 10.85
C MET A 22 2.08 -16.36 9.59
N ASN A 23 1.53 -17.28 8.81
CA ASN A 23 2.00 -17.61 7.48
C ASN A 23 1.42 -16.66 6.42
N THR A 24 2.06 -16.62 5.26
CA THR A 24 1.67 -15.76 4.14
C THR A 24 1.41 -16.60 2.90
N SER A 25 0.24 -16.44 2.28
CA SER A 25 -0.08 -17.09 1.01
C SER A 25 0.76 -16.53 -0.14
N GLY A 26 1.07 -17.37 -1.13
CA GLY A 26 1.75 -16.94 -2.36
C GLY A 26 0.99 -15.86 -3.15
N ASN A 27 -0.34 -15.86 -3.03
CA ASN A 27 -1.22 -14.91 -3.73
C ASN A 27 -1.32 -13.54 -3.03
N LEU A 28 -0.81 -13.41 -1.80
CA LEU A 28 -0.90 -12.15 -1.06
C LEU A 28 -0.10 -11.02 -1.72
N ALA A 29 1.13 -11.30 -2.16
CA ALA A 29 1.99 -10.27 -2.72
C ALA A 29 1.49 -9.71 -4.07
N PRO A 30 0.99 -10.54 -5.02
CA PRO A 30 0.29 -10.05 -6.21
C PRO A 30 -0.94 -9.21 -5.86
N ALA A 31 -1.79 -9.67 -4.95
CA ALA A 31 -3.00 -8.95 -4.55
C ALA A 31 -2.67 -7.60 -3.90
N MET A 32 -1.69 -7.57 -2.99
CA MET A 32 -1.20 -6.34 -2.39
C MET A 32 -0.60 -5.38 -3.42
N SER A 33 0.05 -5.91 -4.46
CA SER A 33 0.58 -5.07 -5.56
C SER A 33 -0.54 -4.42 -6.37
N ASN A 34 -1.70 -5.06 -6.51
CA ASN A 34 -2.86 -4.45 -7.15
C ASN A 34 -3.42 -3.29 -6.32
N ILE A 35 -3.54 -3.48 -5.00
CA ILE A 35 -3.95 -2.40 -4.09
C ILE A 35 -3.01 -1.20 -4.20
N VAL A 36 -1.70 -1.44 -4.25
CA VAL A 36 -0.72 -0.36 -4.45
C VAL A 36 -0.96 0.38 -5.77
N ARG A 37 -1.31 -0.30 -6.86
CA ARG A 37 -1.63 0.36 -8.13
C ARG A 37 -2.86 1.24 -8.00
N GLU A 38 -3.93 0.74 -7.41
CA GLU A 38 -5.16 1.52 -7.18
C GLU A 38 -4.88 2.76 -6.32
N LEU A 39 -4.04 2.62 -5.28
CA LEU A 39 -3.58 3.75 -4.47
C LEU A 39 -2.78 4.76 -5.29
N CYS A 40 -1.91 4.30 -6.21
CA CYS A 40 -1.17 5.17 -7.11
C CYS A 40 -2.10 5.92 -8.07
N GLU A 41 -3.10 5.24 -8.64
CA GLU A 41 -4.09 5.86 -9.53
C GLU A 41 -4.85 6.97 -8.79
N ARG A 42 -5.32 6.71 -7.56
CA ARG A 42 -5.97 7.73 -6.72
C ARG A 42 -5.02 8.89 -6.40
N ALA A 43 -3.77 8.61 -6.03
CA ALA A 43 -2.78 9.63 -5.72
C ALA A 43 -2.44 10.51 -6.93
N ILE A 44 -2.37 9.90 -8.13
CA ILE A 44 -2.21 10.62 -9.39
C ILE A 44 -3.39 11.57 -9.61
N GLN A 45 -4.63 11.10 -9.43
CA GLN A 45 -5.82 11.94 -9.57
C GLN A 45 -5.78 13.13 -8.61
N ASN A 46 -5.40 12.91 -7.35
CA ASN A 46 -5.29 14.01 -6.37
C ASN A 46 -4.20 15.02 -6.74
N ALA A 47 -3.02 14.55 -7.14
CA ALA A 47 -1.94 15.44 -7.58
C ALA A 47 -2.36 16.25 -8.82
N GLN A 48 -3.06 15.63 -9.77
CA GLN A 48 -3.58 16.30 -10.96
C GLN A 48 -4.68 17.33 -10.64
N ASN A 49 -5.61 16.97 -9.74
CA ASN A 49 -6.66 17.88 -9.27
C ASN A 49 -6.08 19.10 -8.55
N ASP A 50 -4.97 18.93 -7.84
CA ASP A 50 -4.22 20.02 -7.21
C ASP A 50 -3.31 20.80 -8.21
N GLY A 51 -3.29 20.41 -9.49
CA GLY A 51 -2.48 21.05 -10.52
C GLY A 51 -0.98 20.74 -10.44
N ARG A 52 -0.57 19.75 -9.64
CA ARG A 52 0.84 19.36 -9.42
C ARG A 52 1.29 18.29 -10.41
N LYS A 53 2.57 18.37 -10.80
CA LYS A 53 3.27 17.34 -11.60
C LYS A 53 4.07 16.34 -10.75
N THR A 54 3.90 16.40 -9.44
CA THR A 54 4.64 15.56 -8.49
C THR A 54 3.67 14.98 -7.48
N VAL A 55 3.57 13.65 -7.47
CA VAL A 55 2.87 12.88 -6.44
C VAL A 55 3.69 12.95 -5.15
N MET A 56 3.03 13.32 -4.06
CA MET A 56 3.57 13.52 -2.72
C MET A 56 2.89 12.57 -1.73
N ASP A 57 3.44 12.45 -0.51
CA ASP A 57 2.87 11.62 0.55
C ASP A 57 1.42 12.00 0.91
N ARG A 58 1.10 13.30 0.94
CA ARG A 58 -0.27 13.81 1.09
C ARG A 58 -1.27 13.26 0.08
N ASP A 59 -0.79 12.92 -1.12
CA ASP A 59 -1.66 12.36 -2.15
C ASP A 59 -2.04 10.91 -1.83
N PHE A 60 -1.53 10.33 -0.74
CA PHE A 60 -1.88 9.01 -0.20
C PHE A 60 -2.59 9.08 1.16
N GLU A 61 -2.97 10.28 1.66
CA GLU A 61 -3.53 10.49 3.01
C GLU A 61 -4.90 9.85 3.29
N PHE A 62 -5.44 9.07 2.36
CA PHE A 62 -6.68 8.29 2.58
C PHE A 62 -6.49 7.06 3.46
N ALA A 63 -5.26 6.70 3.84
CA ALA A 63 -5.02 5.53 4.68
C ALA A 63 -4.25 5.94 5.95
N ASN A 64 -5.02 6.28 6.98
CA ASN A 64 -4.70 6.50 8.40
C ASN A 64 -3.20 6.48 8.77
N SER A 65 -2.69 7.67 9.08
CA SER A 65 -1.52 8.03 9.91
C SER A 65 -0.62 6.88 10.37
N ALA A 66 0.16 6.31 9.47
CA ALA A 66 1.28 5.46 9.82
C ALA A 66 2.56 6.32 9.73
N SER A 67 3.14 6.62 10.89
CA SER A 67 4.41 7.32 11.03
C SER A 67 5.46 6.74 10.08
N GLY A 68 6.15 7.60 9.33
CA GLY A 68 7.18 7.24 8.33
C GLY A 68 8.43 6.56 8.88
N ASP A 69 8.41 6.11 10.14
CA ASP A 69 9.53 5.54 10.87
C ASP A 69 9.64 4.02 10.69
N GLY A 70 9.57 3.52 9.46
CA GLY A 70 10.00 2.14 9.31
C GLY A 70 10.32 1.68 7.92
N GLU A 71 10.83 0.45 7.89
CA GLU A 71 11.21 -0.26 6.69
C GLU A 71 10.23 -0.09 5.51
N VAL A 72 10.79 0.40 4.41
CA VAL A 72 10.12 0.51 3.12
C VAL A 72 9.80 -0.89 2.59
N LEU A 73 8.51 -1.16 2.42
CA LEU A 73 7.96 -2.45 1.95
C LEU A 73 7.75 -2.48 0.44
N VAL A 74 7.87 -1.34 -0.24
CA VAL A 74 7.65 -1.21 -1.69
C VAL A 74 8.96 -1.18 -2.47
N VAL A 75 8.89 -1.64 -3.73
CA VAL A 75 9.98 -1.51 -4.68
C VAL A 75 9.96 -0.10 -5.27
N VAL A 76 10.78 0.79 -4.73
CA VAL A 76 10.76 2.23 -5.04
C VAL A 76 10.93 2.53 -6.52
N SER A 77 11.83 1.83 -7.21
CA SER A 77 12.06 2.03 -8.65
C SER A 77 10.80 1.70 -9.47
N LYS A 78 10.15 0.57 -9.16
CA LYS A 78 8.92 0.15 -9.84
C LYS A 78 7.76 1.08 -9.55
N LEU A 79 7.61 1.52 -8.30
CA LEU A 79 6.61 2.50 -7.91
C LEU A 79 6.72 3.79 -8.74
N LYS A 80 7.94 4.33 -8.87
CA LYS A 80 8.22 5.50 -9.70
C LYS A 80 7.90 5.24 -11.18
N SER A 81 8.30 4.08 -11.70
CA SER A 81 7.98 3.70 -13.08
C SER A 81 6.47 3.62 -13.32
N VAL A 82 5.70 3.04 -12.41
CA VAL A 82 4.24 2.96 -12.51
C VAL A 82 3.60 4.35 -12.59
N ILE A 83 3.96 5.26 -11.68
CA ILE A 83 3.40 6.62 -11.66
C ILE A 83 3.77 7.38 -12.95
N LYS A 84 5.01 7.20 -13.41
CA LYS A 84 5.51 7.85 -14.63
C LYS A 84 4.86 7.27 -15.89
N ASP A 85 4.64 5.97 -15.95
CA ASP A 85 4.00 5.28 -17.08
C ASP A 85 2.51 5.62 -17.17
N MET A 86 1.82 5.66 -16.02
CA MET A 86 0.38 5.94 -15.96
C MET A 86 0.03 7.38 -16.35
N ALA A 87 0.79 8.37 -15.88
CA ALA A 87 0.39 9.76 -16.01
C ALA A 87 1.54 10.76 -16.20
N GLY A 88 2.79 10.28 -16.35
CA GLY A 88 3.94 11.15 -16.58
C GLY A 88 4.34 12.05 -15.41
N LEU A 89 3.81 11.80 -14.20
CA LEU A 89 4.15 12.58 -13.01
C LEU A 89 5.48 12.13 -12.38
N ASN A 90 6.09 13.05 -11.64
CA ASN A 90 7.19 12.75 -10.74
C ASN A 90 6.68 12.22 -9.39
N THR A 91 7.57 11.63 -8.60
CA THR A 91 7.24 11.08 -7.27
C THR A 91 8.22 11.63 -6.24
N SER A 92 7.69 12.16 -5.14
CA SER A 92 8.49 12.63 -4.01
C SER A 92 9.17 11.46 -3.29
N GLY A 93 10.32 11.74 -2.66
CA GLY A 93 11.05 10.75 -1.85
C GLY A 93 10.23 10.20 -0.67
N ASN A 94 9.32 11.00 -0.13
CA ASN A 94 8.48 10.64 1.02
C ASN A 94 7.30 9.72 0.66
N VAL A 95 7.02 9.50 -0.63
CA VAL A 95 5.93 8.61 -1.06
C VAL A 95 6.20 7.16 -0.68
N ALA A 96 7.44 6.68 -0.84
CA ALA A 96 7.79 5.30 -0.52
C ALA A 96 7.58 4.95 0.97
N PRO A 97 8.07 5.74 1.94
CA PRO A 97 7.78 5.49 3.35
C PRO A 97 6.29 5.65 3.69
N ALA A 98 5.61 6.69 3.16
CA ALA A 98 4.18 6.88 3.40
C ALA A 98 3.34 5.69 2.93
N LEU A 99 3.55 5.25 1.68
CA LEU A 99 2.87 4.08 1.12
C LEU A 99 3.22 2.79 1.88
N SER A 100 4.43 2.66 2.39
CA SER A 100 4.82 1.51 3.23
C SER A 100 4.06 1.50 4.55
N GLY A 101 3.79 2.67 5.14
CA GLY A 101 2.91 2.82 6.30
C GLY A 101 1.49 2.31 6.01
N ILE A 102 0.93 2.68 4.86
CA ILE A 102 -0.39 2.22 4.42
C ILE A 102 -0.42 0.71 4.26
N ILE A 103 0.58 0.13 3.59
CA ILE A 103 0.69 -1.32 3.40
C ILE A 103 0.74 -2.05 4.73
N ARG A 104 1.41 -1.52 5.75
CA ARG A 104 1.42 -2.10 7.10
C ARG A 104 0.04 -2.10 7.72
N ASN A 105 -0.67 -0.99 7.64
CA ASN A 105 -2.03 -0.90 8.16
C ASN A 105 -2.96 -1.91 7.47
N VAL A 106 -2.96 -1.96 6.14
CA VAL A 106 -3.69 -2.95 5.35
C VAL A 106 -3.28 -4.37 5.74
N THR A 107 -1.99 -4.61 5.96
CA THR A 107 -1.48 -5.93 6.38
C THR A 107 -1.96 -6.29 7.79
N ASN A 108 -2.00 -5.35 8.73
CA ASN A 108 -2.50 -5.58 10.08
C ASN A 108 -3.99 -5.90 10.07
N GLN A 109 -4.79 -5.17 9.30
CA GLN A 109 -6.20 -5.49 9.10
C GLN A 109 -6.39 -6.87 8.46
N ALA A 110 -5.55 -7.23 7.47
CA ALA A 110 -5.60 -8.56 6.86
C ALA A 110 -5.24 -9.68 7.85
N ILE A 111 -4.27 -9.43 8.74
CA ILE A 111 -3.91 -10.32 9.85
C ILE A 111 -5.11 -10.51 10.79
N GLU A 112 -5.78 -9.41 11.15
CA GLU A 112 -6.96 -9.46 12.01
C GLU A 112 -8.11 -10.21 11.33
N ASN A 113 -8.37 -9.97 10.05
CA ASN A 113 -9.37 -10.71 9.26
C ASN A 113 -9.08 -12.21 9.24
N ALA A 114 -7.84 -12.59 8.97
CA ALA A 114 -7.42 -13.99 8.98
C ALA A 114 -7.58 -14.62 10.38
N ARG A 115 -7.27 -13.87 11.44
CA ARG A 115 -7.44 -14.31 12.84
C ARG A 115 -8.92 -14.49 13.21
N ASN A 116 -9.79 -13.57 12.80
CA ASN A 116 -11.24 -13.66 12.99
C ASN A 116 -11.83 -14.86 12.25
N ASP A 117 -11.26 -15.20 11.10
CA ASP A 117 -11.59 -16.41 10.33
C ASP A 117 -10.92 -17.68 10.89
N ASN A 118 -10.32 -17.61 12.09
CA ASN A 118 -9.62 -18.70 12.77
C ASN A 118 -8.48 -19.35 11.95
N ARG A 119 -7.86 -18.59 11.04
CA ARG A 119 -6.73 -19.03 10.21
C ARG A 119 -5.40 -18.50 10.74
N LYS A 120 -4.34 -19.27 10.48
CA LYS A 120 -2.93 -18.86 10.71
C LYS A 120 -2.22 -18.40 9.44
N THR A 121 -2.96 -18.17 8.36
CA THR A 121 -2.40 -17.82 7.04
C THR A 121 -3.15 -16.62 6.48
N VAL A 122 -2.42 -15.54 6.22
CA VAL A 122 -2.94 -14.34 5.55
C VAL A 122 -2.98 -14.59 4.04
N MET A 123 -4.14 -14.38 3.45
CA MET A 123 -4.49 -14.67 2.05
C MET A 123 -5.00 -13.42 1.34
N ASP A 124 -5.13 -13.46 0.02
CA ASP A 124 -5.63 -12.33 -0.78
C ASP A 124 -7.06 -11.92 -0.40
N ARG A 125 -7.92 -12.89 -0.03
CA ARG A 125 -9.28 -12.62 0.45
C ARG A 125 -9.32 -11.72 1.69
N ASP A 126 -8.28 -11.79 2.54
CA ASP A 126 -8.20 -10.99 3.76
C ASP A 126 -7.98 -9.50 3.45
N LEU A 127 -7.51 -9.21 2.24
CA LEU A 127 -7.38 -7.85 1.71
C LEU A 127 -8.67 -7.35 1.07
N SER A 128 -9.49 -8.24 0.49
CA SER A 128 -10.73 -7.87 -0.20
C SER A 128 -11.79 -7.31 0.75
N ASN A 129 -11.70 -7.67 2.03
CA ASN A 129 -12.60 -7.18 3.08
C ASN A 129 -12.14 -5.84 3.68
N ILE A 130 -11.03 -5.27 3.22
CA ILE A 130 -10.49 -4.01 3.73
C ILE A 130 -11.07 -2.87 2.92
N ILE A 131 -11.91 -2.06 3.56
CA ILE A 131 -12.42 -0.83 2.96
C ILE A 131 -11.36 0.26 3.15
N ILE A 132 -10.70 0.66 2.06
CA ILE A 132 -9.86 1.87 2.06
C ILE A 132 -10.80 3.06 1.86
N GLU A 133 -11.41 3.52 2.96
CA GLU A 133 -12.26 4.71 2.95
C GLU A 133 -11.39 5.97 2.81
N PRO A 134 -11.79 6.95 1.99
CA PRO A 134 -11.15 8.25 2.02
C PRO A 134 -11.35 8.85 3.42
N VAL A 135 -10.25 9.30 4.05
CA VAL A 135 -10.34 10.06 5.29
C VAL A 135 -11.23 11.27 4.99
N PRO A 136 -12.35 11.47 5.72
CA PRO A 136 -13.15 12.67 5.55
C PRO A 136 -12.21 13.84 5.76
N SER A 137 -12.08 14.68 4.73
CA SER A 137 -11.30 15.91 4.79
C SER A 137 -11.67 16.59 6.10
N GLN A 138 -10.76 16.59 7.08
CA GLN A 138 -11.02 17.23 8.36
C GLN A 138 -11.14 18.72 8.06
N ALA A 139 -12.39 19.16 7.85
CA ALA A 139 -12.75 20.55 7.77
C ALA A 139 -12.70 21.09 9.20
N ALA A 140 -11.60 21.78 9.52
CA ALA A 140 -11.53 22.84 10.53
C ALA A 140 -10.22 23.61 10.37
#